data_AF-A0A3M1D6A4-F1
#
_entry.id   AF-A0A3M1D6A4-F1
#
_cell.length_a   1.000
_cell.length_b   1.000
_cell.length_c   1.000
_cell.angle_alpha   90.00
_cell.angle_beta   90.00
_cell.angle_gamma   90.00
#
_symmetry.space_group_name_H-M   'P 1'
#
loop_
_entity.id
_entity.type
_entity.pdbx_description
1 polymer ?
#
loop_
_entity_poly.entity_id
_entity_poly.type
_entity_poly.pdbx_seq_one_letter_code
_entity_poly.pdbx_strand_id
1 'polypeptide(L)'
;MGGLLTTWIPLALAMPARAGDGDGVTSRVALGGDLKNFGLVTFPYENPALEAAGLWPGDPQGQAIIDGRLKLRLDLGQTWRVDFQHAVSTVVGSAFTLGTTGAAATAPELVDLTWTVPEDAQATTSTRIQGRTDRLSVQGELGAASFVVGRQPISFGTGLFFTPLDLVSPFFPGTIDTEYKPGVDAVRVQVYGGLRFEQQVVAAWVGDCVAVGVGESDRCEEWGVEDLAVASWSRVTVGVSDIAVFLGEVHDDEVAGLSVASAVGAVGVHGDASVTLPPGHLDGRDPTEDVYVRAVVGADWRPNADLTLSGEAYVQTNGATDPADYLSQAMGDRYLRGELWALGRSYVGLSAAWQVSGTVAANLAAIGNLEDGSAMLLPGLSVSVADDADLSLGAYVGLGDRPDGLTWNSELGFVPTTAYSRMAMYF
;
A
#
# COMPACT_ATOMS: atom_id res chain seq x y z
N MET A 1 -20.96 -36.27 12.38
CA MET A 1 -20.15 -36.67 13.55
C MET A 1 -18.88 -37.34 13.04
N GLY A 2 -17.72 -36.74 13.33
CA GLY A 2 -16.41 -37.43 13.28
C GLY A 2 -15.46 -37.05 12.12
N GLY A 3 -14.36 -36.36 12.48
CA GLY A 3 -13.10 -36.26 11.73
C GLY A 3 -12.99 -35.02 10.83
N LEU A 4 -11.94 -34.21 10.83
CA LEU A 4 -10.63 -34.21 11.50
C LEU A 4 -10.22 -32.72 11.58
N LEU A 5 -10.17 -32.15 12.78
CA LEU A 5 -9.49 -30.89 13.06
C LEU A 5 -8.00 -31.21 13.14
N THR A 6 -7.29 -31.11 12.03
CA THR A 6 -5.82 -31.06 12.02
C THR A 6 -5.39 -29.64 12.35
N THR A 7 -5.28 -29.37 13.64
CA THR A 7 -4.57 -28.22 14.20
C THR A 7 -3.08 -28.42 13.91
N TRP A 8 -2.56 -27.72 12.92
CA TRP A 8 -1.12 -27.56 12.75
C TRP A 8 -0.66 -26.47 13.72
N ILE A 9 0.09 -26.86 14.74
CA ILE A 9 0.80 -25.94 15.63
C ILE A 9 2.23 -25.82 15.08
N PRO A 10 2.63 -24.71 14.43
CA PRO A 10 4.04 -24.44 14.24
C PRO A 10 4.61 -23.95 15.57
N LEU A 11 5.38 -24.80 16.23
CA LEU A 11 6.21 -24.44 17.37
C LEU A 11 7.46 -23.72 16.82
N ALA A 12 7.41 -22.39 16.70
CA ALA A 12 8.57 -21.59 16.33
C ALA A 12 9.20 -20.98 17.58
N LEU A 13 10.33 -21.54 18.02
CA LEU A 13 11.20 -20.94 19.01
C LEU A 13 12.10 -19.92 18.31
N ALA A 14 11.77 -18.62 18.41
CA ALA A 14 12.72 -17.57 18.09
C ALA A 14 13.70 -17.41 19.27
N MET A 15 14.94 -17.85 19.07
CA MET A 15 16.05 -17.50 19.96
C MET A 15 17.05 -16.65 19.17
N PRO A 16 17.47 -15.48 19.68
CA PRO A 16 18.60 -14.76 19.11
C PRO A 16 19.87 -15.59 19.31
N ALA A 17 20.40 -16.15 18.22
CA ALA A 17 21.66 -16.88 18.25
C ALA A 17 22.83 -15.88 18.20
N ARG A 18 23.64 -15.84 19.26
CA ARG A 18 24.96 -15.18 19.25
C ARG A 18 25.98 -16.19 18.74
N ALA A 19 26.51 -15.98 17.54
CA ALA A 19 27.74 -16.63 17.12
C ALA A 19 28.90 -15.77 17.64
N GLY A 20 29.55 -16.21 18.70
CA GLY A 20 30.79 -15.61 19.19
C GLY A 20 31.91 -16.63 19.09
N ASP A 21 32.93 -16.32 18.31
CA ASP A 21 34.29 -16.78 18.57
C ASP A 21 35.30 -15.85 17.88
N GLY A 22 36.23 -15.30 18.67
CA GLY A 22 37.45 -14.64 18.22
C GLY A 22 37.34 -13.15 17.86
N ASP A 23 37.98 -12.31 18.67
CA ASP A 23 38.44 -10.93 18.45
C ASP A 23 37.79 -10.10 17.31
N GLY A 24 36.84 -9.23 17.71
CA GLY A 24 36.69 -7.90 17.11
C GLY A 24 35.42 -7.60 16.30
N VAL A 25 34.67 -8.60 15.83
CA VAL A 25 33.44 -8.36 15.07
C VAL A 25 32.33 -9.27 15.59
N THR A 26 31.45 -8.73 16.43
CA THR A 26 30.25 -9.47 16.86
C THR A 26 29.20 -9.38 15.75
N SER A 27 28.91 -10.49 15.07
CA SER A 27 27.72 -10.59 14.23
C SER A 27 26.49 -10.91 15.08
N ARG A 28 25.34 -10.35 14.71
CA ARG A 28 24.05 -10.67 15.34
C ARG A 28 23.08 -11.18 14.29
N VAL A 29 22.36 -12.24 14.64
CA VAL A 29 21.30 -12.81 13.82
C VAL A 29 20.00 -12.66 14.59
N ALA A 30 19.02 -12.03 13.96
CA ALA A 30 17.64 -12.00 14.44
C ALA A 30 16.76 -12.73 13.43
N LEU A 31 15.98 -13.69 13.94
CA LEU A 31 14.98 -14.43 13.20
C LEU A 31 13.63 -14.10 13.83
N GLY A 32 12.64 -13.84 12.99
CA GLY A 32 11.26 -13.71 13.40
C GLY A 32 10.33 -13.94 12.21
N GLY A 33 9.06 -13.70 12.41
CA GLY A 33 8.08 -13.90 11.36
C GLY A 33 6.66 -13.61 11.81
N ASP A 34 5.73 -13.96 10.94
CA ASP A 34 4.31 -13.91 11.24
C ASP A 34 3.53 -14.90 10.37
N LEU A 35 2.38 -15.31 10.88
CA LEU A 35 1.38 -16.05 10.14
C LEU A 35 0.06 -15.30 10.25
N LYS A 36 -0.48 -14.92 9.10
CA LYS A 36 -1.72 -14.17 8.99
C LYS A 36 -2.74 -14.97 8.21
N ASN A 37 -3.98 -14.95 8.67
CA ASN A 37 -5.13 -15.45 7.96
C ASN A 37 -6.13 -14.33 7.74
N PHE A 38 -6.70 -14.28 6.54
CA PHE A 38 -7.75 -13.37 6.15
C PHE A 38 -8.95 -14.17 5.65
N GLY A 39 -10.15 -13.76 6.03
CA GLY A 39 -11.41 -14.21 5.45
C GLY A 39 -12.20 -13.00 5.00
N LEU A 40 -12.63 -13.00 3.74
CA LEU A 40 -13.43 -11.94 3.14
C LEU A 40 -14.72 -12.54 2.59
N VAL A 41 -15.82 -11.83 2.79
CA VAL A 41 -17.10 -12.12 2.17
C VAL A 41 -17.65 -10.84 1.56
N THR A 42 -17.88 -10.86 0.25
CA THR A 42 -18.46 -9.74 -0.49
C THR A 42 -19.91 -10.05 -0.84
N PHE A 43 -20.79 -9.08 -0.58
CA PHE A 43 -22.21 -9.13 -0.88
C PHE A 43 -22.49 -8.22 -2.10
N PRO A 44 -22.64 -8.81 -3.31
CA PRO A 44 -23.01 -8.03 -4.49
C PRO A 44 -24.43 -7.47 -4.34
N TYR A 45 -24.67 -6.32 -4.95
CA TYR A 45 -26.03 -5.82 -5.19
C TYR A 45 -26.56 -6.36 -6.53
N GLU A 46 -27.87 -6.36 -6.71
CA GLU A 46 -28.51 -6.81 -7.95
C GLU A 46 -28.15 -5.87 -9.11
N ASN A 47 -27.54 -6.40 -10.17
CA ASN A 47 -27.38 -5.69 -11.45
C ASN A 47 -27.43 -6.69 -12.62
N PRO A 48 -28.60 -6.89 -13.24
CA PRO A 48 -28.77 -7.89 -14.30
C PRO A 48 -27.90 -7.65 -15.54
N ALA A 49 -27.53 -6.41 -15.84
CA ALA A 49 -26.72 -6.11 -17.02
C ALA A 49 -25.25 -6.47 -16.82
N LEU A 50 -24.68 -6.13 -15.65
CA LEU A 50 -23.31 -6.52 -15.31
C LEU A 50 -23.19 -8.04 -15.10
N GLU A 51 -24.22 -8.66 -14.51
CA GLU A 51 -24.30 -10.12 -14.38
C GLU A 51 -24.36 -10.80 -15.76
N ALA A 52 -25.21 -10.31 -16.67
CA ALA A 52 -25.28 -10.83 -18.04
C ALA A 52 -23.98 -10.64 -18.83
N ALA A 53 -23.19 -9.61 -18.51
CA ALA A 53 -21.87 -9.37 -19.07
C ALA A 53 -20.76 -10.23 -18.42
N GLY A 54 -21.05 -10.98 -17.35
CA GLY A 54 -20.06 -11.75 -16.60
C GLY A 54 -19.10 -10.89 -15.77
N LEU A 55 -19.44 -9.61 -15.56
CA LEU A 55 -18.62 -8.64 -14.82
C LEU A 55 -19.04 -8.51 -13.36
N TRP A 56 -20.17 -9.12 -12.96
CA TRP A 56 -20.71 -9.03 -11.62
C TRP A 56 -21.29 -10.36 -11.15
N PRO A 57 -20.97 -10.82 -9.93
CA PRO A 57 -21.54 -12.03 -9.38
C PRO A 57 -22.96 -11.79 -8.87
N GLY A 58 -23.88 -12.74 -9.10
CA GLY A 58 -25.23 -12.71 -8.54
C GLY A 58 -25.33 -13.22 -7.09
N ASP A 59 -24.32 -13.99 -6.65
CA ASP A 59 -24.28 -14.60 -5.31
C ASP A 59 -23.09 -14.05 -4.49
N PRO A 60 -23.18 -14.04 -3.13
CA PRO A 60 -22.07 -13.67 -2.26
C PRO A 60 -20.79 -14.46 -2.58
N GLN A 61 -19.68 -13.74 -2.65
CA GLN A 61 -18.37 -14.29 -2.97
C GLN A 61 -17.48 -14.35 -1.73
N GLY A 62 -16.69 -15.42 -1.61
CA GLY A 62 -15.79 -15.63 -0.49
C GLY A 62 -14.34 -15.76 -0.93
N GLN A 63 -13.43 -15.16 -0.17
CA GLN A 63 -11.99 -15.31 -0.36
C GLN A 63 -11.32 -15.59 0.99
N ALA A 64 -10.39 -16.53 0.99
CA ALA A 64 -9.54 -16.80 2.14
C ALA A 64 -8.07 -16.66 1.75
N ILE A 65 -7.28 -16.03 2.61
CA ILE A 65 -5.83 -15.88 2.40
C ILE A 65 -5.10 -16.40 3.64
N ILE A 66 -4.04 -17.16 3.42
CA ILE A 66 -3.05 -17.49 4.45
C ILE A 66 -1.72 -16.94 3.96
N ASP A 67 -1.09 -16.04 4.73
CA ASP A 67 0.21 -15.42 4.44
C ASP A 67 1.17 -15.77 5.58
N GLY A 68 2.21 -16.54 5.28
CA GLY A 68 3.27 -16.89 6.23
C GLY A 68 4.56 -16.20 5.84
N ARG A 69 5.15 -15.43 6.76
CA ARG A 69 6.34 -14.61 6.52
C ARG A 69 7.49 -14.99 7.43
N LEU A 70 8.67 -15.12 6.82
CA LEU A 70 9.94 -15.27 7.51
C LEU A 70 10.75 -13.98 7.40
N LYS A 71 11.33 -13.54 8.50
CA LYS A 71 12.16 -12.34 8.60
C LYS A 71 13.53 -12.73 9.17
N LEU A 72 14.58 -12.40 8.43
CA LEU A 72 15.95 -12.58 8.86
C LEU A 72 16.66 -11.23 8.80
N ARG A 73 17.33 -10.87 9.91
CA ARG A 73 18.26 -9.75 9.95
C ARG A 73 19.63 -10.25 10.39
N LEU A 74 20.64 -9.84 9.64
CA LEU A 74 22.04 -10.10 9.92
C LEU A 74 22.75 -8.75 10.12
N ASP A 75 23.19 -8.45 11.34
CA ASP A 75 24.09 -7.32 11.60
C ASP A 75 25.54 -7.85 11.57
N LEU A 76 26.34 -7.36 10.61
CA LEU A 76 27.73 -7.73 10.40
C LEU A 76 28.64 -6.62 10.96
N GLY A 77 29.01 -6.76 12.23
CA GLY A 77 29.73 -5.73 12.96
C GLY A 77 28.83 -4.55 13.33
N GLN A 78 29.35 -3.32 13.19
CA GLN A 78 28.59 -2.09 13.44
C GLN A 78 28.21 -1.35 12.15
N THR A 79 28.71 -1.80 11.00
CA THR A 79 28.66 -1.03 9.76
C THR A 79 27.62 -1.55 8.79
N TRP A 80 27.38 -2.86 8.78
CA TRP A 80 26.59 -3.52 7.75
C TRP A 80 25.41 -4.26 8.33
N ARG A 81 24.26 -4.11 7.68
CA ARG A 81 23.05 -4.88 7.95
C ARG A 81 22.55 -5.52 6.67
N VAL A 82 22.11 -6.76 6.76
CA VAL A 82 21.37 -7.46 5.70
C VAL A 82 19.99 -7.78 6.23
N ASP A 83 18.95 -7.35 5.51
CA ASP A 83 17.56 -7.68 5.81
C ASP A 83 16.99 -8.56 4.69
N PHE A 84 16.37 -9.67 5.08
CA PHE A 84 15.66 -10.60 4.21
C PHE A 84 14.26 -10.85 4.77
N GLN A 85 13.24 -10.69 3.93
CA GLN A 85 11.86 -11.02 4.26
C GLN A 85 11.19 -11.73 3.09
N HIS A 86 10.75 -12.96 3.32
CA HIS A 86 10.06 -13.77 2.33
C HIS A 86 8.71 -14.23 2.87
N ALA A 87 7.68 -14.05 2.05
CA ALA A 87 6.31 -14.45 2.37
C ALA A 87 5.82 -15.49 1.38
N VAL A 88 5.12 -16.51 1.89
CA VAL A 88 4.38 -17.47 1.09
C VAL A 88 2.91 -17.27 1.38
N SER A 89 2.13 -17.05 0.32
CA SER A 89 0.69 -16.79 0.41
C SER A 89 -0.08 -17.84 -0.38
N THR A 90 -1.16 -18.31 0.21
CA THR A 90 -2.19 -19.10 -0.47
C THR A 90 -3.49 -18.31 -0.44
N VAL A 91 -4.04 -18.03 -1.63
CA VAL A 91 -5.32 -17.37 -1.84
C VAL A 91 -6.29 -18.40 -2.40
N VAL A 92 -7.43 -18.61 -1.75
CA VAL A 92 -8.49 -19.53 -2.19
C VAL A 92 -9.78 -18.74 -2.38
N GLY A 93 -10.46 -19.01 -3.49
CA GLY A 93 -11.64 -18.27 -3.92
C GLY A 93 -11.28 -16.93 -4.55
N SER A 94 -12.31 -16.25 -5.02
CA SER A 94 -12.23 -14.89 -5.54
C SER A 94 -13.36 -14.09 -4.92
N ALA A 95 -13.06 -12.87 -4.50
CA ALA A 95 -14.07 -11.92 -4.07
C ALA A 95 -13.79 -10.63 -4.85
N PHE A 96 -14.79 -10.13 -5.57
CA PHE A 96 -14.69 -8.79 -6.13
C PHE A 96 -14.60 -7.81 -4.94
N THR A 97 -13.51 -7.06 -4.85
CA THR A 97 -13.31 -6.06 -3.82
C THR A 97 -12.49 -4.92 -4.40
N LEU A 98 -12.94 -3.68 -4.16
CA LEU A 98 -12.15 -2.48 -4.44
C LEU A 98 -11.09 -2.23 -3.37
N GLY A 99 -11.25 -2.82 -2.17
CA GLY A 99 -10.21 -2.90 -1.14
C GLY A 99 -9.26 -4.08 -1.38
N THR A 100 -7.96 -3.90 -1.15
CA THR A 100 -6.98 -4.99 -1.16
C THR A 100 -6.74 -5.50 0.25
N THR A 101 -6.41 -6.78 0.40
CA THR A 101 -6.01 -7.31 1.72
C THR A 101 -4.62 -6.82 2.12
N GLY A 102 -3.81 -6.31 1.18
CA GLY A 102 -2.38 -6.03 1.34
C GLY A 102 -1.52 -7.30 1.34
N ALA A 103 -2.11 -8.46 1.67
CA ALA A 103 -1.49 -9.76 1.53
C ALA A 103 -1.45 -10.18 0.05
N ALA A 104 -0.36 -10.85 -0.35
CA ALA A 104 -0.12 -11.26 -1.74
C ALA A 104 -0.01 -10.11 -2.76
N ALA A 105 0.09 -8.86 -2.31
CA ALA A 105 0.45 -7.72 -3.14
C ALA A 105 1.90 -7.83 -3.60
N THR A 106 2.15 -7.49 -4.86
CA THR A 106 3.47 -7.49 -5.48
C THR A 106 3.77 -6.09 -5.98
N ALA A 107 5.05 -5.77 -6.07
CA ALA A 107 5.55 -4.57 -6.74
C ALA A 107 6.52 -5.01 -7.85
N PRO A 108 6.77 -4.15 -8.86
CA PRO A 108 7.73 -4.41 -9.92
C PRO A 108 9.05 -4.98 -9.40
N GLU A 109 9.59 -5.96 -10.13
CA GLU A 109 10.83 -6.66 -9.77
C GLU A 109 11.82 -6.52 -10.93
N LEU A 110 13.02 -6.02 -10.64
CA LEU A 110 14.14 -6.06 -11.58
C LEU A 110 14.75 -7.46 -11.60
N VAL A 111 14.73 -8.13 -10.44
CA VAL A 111 15.14 -9.51 -10.27
C VAL A 111 13.92 -10.30 -9.83
N ASP A 112 13.55 -11.32 -10.60
CA ASP A 112 12.43 -12.19 -10.26
C ASP A 112 12.67 -12.87 -8.91
N LEU A 113 11.96 -12.40 -7.89
CA LEU A 113 11.97 -12.92 -6.53
C LEU A 113 10.60 -13.39 -6.08
N THR A 114 9.61 -13.27 -6.97
CA THR A 114 8.27 -13.81 -6.87
C THR A 114 8.14 -15.06 -7.74
N TRP A 115 7.49 -16.08 -7.19
CA TRP A 115 7.12 -17.29 -7.91
C TRP A 115 5.65 -17.62 -7.64
N THR A 116 5.00 -18.23 -8.62
CA THR A 116 3.60 -18.68 -8.52
C THR A 116 3.49 -20.15 -8.90
N VAL A 117 2.66 -20.90 -8.19
CA VAL A 117 2.29 -22.25 -8.61
C VAL A 117 1.20 -22.13 -9.68
N PRO A 118 1.37 -22.74 -10.87
CA PRO A 118 0.34 -22.75 -11.88
C PRO A 118 -0.96 -23.34 -11.34
N GLU A 119 -2.06 -22.66 -11.65
CA GLU A 119 -3.39 -23.13 -11.29
C GLU A 119 -3.83 -24.30 -12.19
N ASP A 120 -4.57 -25.24 -11.62
CA ASP A 120 -5.21 -26.29 -12.42
C ASP A 120 -6.43 -25.71 -13.15
N ALA A 121 -6.34 -25.63 -14.48
CA ALA A 121 -7.41 -25.12 -15.34
C ALA A 121 -8.75 -25.86 -15.20
N GLN A 122 -8.77 -27.04 -14.57
CA GLN A 122 -9.98 -27.83 -14.32
C GLN A 122 -10.54 -27.65 -12.90
N ALA A 123 -9.86 -26.91 -12.02
CA ALA A 123 -10.34 -26.66 -10.67
C ALA A 123 -11.60 -25.77 -10.68
N THR A 124 -12.61 -26.17 -9.91
CA THR A 124 -13.85 -25.40 -9.76
C THR A 124 -13.70 -24.19 -8.84
N THR A 125 -12.62 -24.13 -8.06
CA THR A 125 -12.35 -23.09 -7.07
C THR A 125 -10.99 -22.50 -7.35
N SER A 126 -10.93 -21.17 -7.50
CA SER A 126 -9.67 -20.51 -7.78
C SER A 126 -8.69 -20.67 -6.62
N THR A 127 -7.47 -21.13 -6.88
CA THR A 127 -6.41 -21.28 -5.87
C THR A 127 -5.11 -20.75 -6.42
N ARG A 128 -4.59 -19.67 -5.81
CA ARG A 128 -3.29 -19.09 -6.12
C ARG A 128 -2.32 -19.31 -4.96
N ILE A 129 -1.21 -19.97 -5.23
CA ILE A 129 -0.09 -20.06 -4.29
C ILE A 129 1.07 -19.26 -4.87
N GLN A 130 1.62 -18.36 -4.08
CA GLN A 130 2.79 -17.58 -4.46
C GLN A 130 3.78 -17.44 -3.32
N GLY A 131 5.07 -17.36 -3.64
CA GLY A 131 6.07 -16.83 -2.73
C GLY A 131 6.61 -15.53 -3.28
N ARG A 132 6.88 -14.56 -2.41
CA ARG A 132 7.47 -13.27 -2.77
C ARG A 132 8.51 -12.84 -1.75
N THR A 133 9.53 -12.14 -2.22
CA THR A 133 10.52 -11.51 -1.35
C THR A 133 10.25 -10.02 -1.30
N ASP A 134 9.71 -9.52 -0.20
CA ASP A 134 9.42 -8.08 -0.07
C ASP A 134 10.65 -7.28 0.36
N ARG A 135 11.64 -7.94 0.97
CA ARG A 135 12.89 -7.30 1.37
C ARG A 135 14.07 -8.22 1.11
N LEU A 136 15.06 -7.69 0.42
CA LEU A 136 16.38 -8.29 0.26
C LEU A 136 17.35 -7.14 0.04
N SER A 137 17.91 -6.62 1.12
CA SER A 137 18.71 -5.40 1.06
C SER A 137 19.94 -5.46 1.94
N VAL A 138 20.97 -4.75 1.51
CA VAL A 138 22.17 -4.47 2.28
C VAL A 138 22.18 -2.99 2.62
N GLN A 139 22.30 -2.69 3.91
CA GLN A 139 22.42 -1.35 4.45
C GLN A 139 23.82 -1.14 5.02
N GLY A 140 24.37 0.03 4.76
CA GLY A 140 25.63 0.48 5.33
C GLY A 140 25.61 1.94 5.77
N GLU A 141 26.51 2.30 6.66
CA GLU A 141 26.74 3.68 7.12
C GLU A 141 28.16 4.14 6.82
N LEU A 142 28.30 5.35 6.29
CA LEU A 142 29.56 6.02 6.02
C LEU A 142 29.50 7.48 6.49
N GLY A 143 29.96 7.73 7.72
CA GLY A 143 29.94 9.07 8.30
C GLY A 143 28.51 9.57 8.51
N ALA A 144 28.13 10.65 7.82
CA ALA A 144 26.78 11.22 7.89
C ALA A 144 25.80 10.64 6.85
N ALA A 145 26.25 9.69 6.03
CA ALA A 145 25.46 9.06 5.00
C ALA A 145 25.11 7.61 5.36
N SER A 146 23.87 7.21 5.13
CA SER A 146 23.46 5.81 5.07
C SER A 146 23.09 5.46 3.64
N PHE A 147 23.31 4.21 3.26
CA PHE A 147 22.92 3.70 1.95
C PHE A 147 22.27 2.34 2.08
N VAL A 148 21.31 2.08 1.21
CA VAL A 148 20.58 0.82 1.14
C VAL A 148 20.48 0.40 -0.31
N VAL A 149 20.93 -0.81 -0.61
CA VAL A 149 20.90 -1.40 -1.96
C VAL A 149 20.11 -2.70 -1.91
N GLY A 150 19.19 -2.87 -2.86
CA GLY A 150 18.36 -4.05 -3.03
C GLY A 150 16.88 -3.76 -2.83
N ARG A 151 16.10 -4.81 -2.60
CA ARG A 151 14.65 -4.72 -2.49
C ARG A 151 14.22 -4.14 -1.15
N GLN A 152 13.53 -3.01 -1.19
CA GLN A 152 13.14 -2.24 -0.01
C GLN A 152 11.85 -1.45 -0.26
N PRO A 153 11.01 -1.20 0.77
CA PRO A 153 9.89 -0.29 0.62
C PRO A 153 10.38 1.15 0.55
N ILE A 154 9.79 1.91 -0.36
CA ILE A 154 10.04 3.34 -0.55
C ILE A 154 8.68 4.05 -0.42
N SER A 155 8.64 5.11 0.40
CA SER A 155 7.49 5.99 0.51
C SER A 155 7.99 7.42 0.62
N PHE A 156 7.22 8.35 0.06
CA PHE A 156 7.41 9.78 0.29
C PHE A 156 6.07 10.39 0.65
N GLY A 157 6.06 11.41 1.50
CA GLY A 157 4.85 12.09 1.94
C GLY A 157 4.46 11.82 3.39
N THR A 158 3.45 12.57 3.84
CA THR A 158 2.97 12.65 5.22
C THR A 158 1.46 12.40 5.34
N GLY A 159 0.77 12.25 4.21
CA GLY A 159 -0.67 11.95 4.18
C GLY A 159 -1.04 10.60 4.82
N LEU A 160 -2.29 10.54 5.29
CA LEU A 160 -2.90 9.42 5.99
C LEU A 160 -3.76 8.57 5.05
N PHE A 161 -4.78 9.19 4.44
CA PHE A 161 -5.65 8.56 3.44
C PHE A 161 -5.12 8.78 2.03
N PHE A 162 -4.63 9.99 1.77
CA PHE A 162 -4.19 10.41 0.44
C PHE A 162 -2.71 10.76 0.46
N THR A 163 -1.91 10.08 -0.37
CA THR A 163 -0.46 10.22 -0.39
C THR A 163 0.04 10.69 -1.76
N PRO A 164 -0.17 11.98 -2.13
CA PRO A 164 0.15 12.48 -3.48
C PRO A 164 1.65 12.47 -3.84
N LEU A 165 2.52 12.20 -2.86
CA LEU A 165 3.96 12.04 -3.03
C LEU A 165 4.42 10.58 -3.00
N ASP A 166 3.55 9.62 -2.69
CA ASP A 166 3.92 8.20 -2.70
C ASP A 166 3.76 7.63 -4.12
N LEU A 167 4.74 7.92 -4.98
CA LEU A 167 4.67 7.64 -6.42
C LEU A 167 5.12 6.24 -6.83
N VAL A 168 5.83 5.52 -5.95
CA VAL A 168 6.54 4.29 -6.33
C VAL A 168 5.72 3.03 -6.03
N SER A 169 4.95 3.03 -4.94
CA SER A 169 4.09 1.90 -4.58
C SER A 169 3.06 2.35 -3.54
N PRO A 170 2.13 3.28 -3.85
CA PRO A 170 1.16 3.73 -2.87
C PRO A 170 0.30 2.58 -2.37
N PHE A 171 -0.08 2.63 -1.09
CA PHE A 171 -1.16 1.78 -0.60
C PHE A 171 -2.51 2.33 -1.07
N PHE A 172 -3.43 1.44 -1.41
CA PHE A 172 -4.83 1.80 -1.49
C PHE A 172 -5.34 2.14 -0.07
N PRO A 173 -6.10 3.23 0.15
CA PRO A 173 -6.56 3.60 1.49
C PRO A 173 -7.45 2.54 2.14
N GLY A 174 -8.13 1.73 1.33
CA GLY A 174 -8.90 0.58 1.80
C GLY A 174 -8.08 -0.71 1.95
N THR A 175 -6.75 -0.65 2.08
CA THR A 175 -5.93 -1.85 2.34
C THR A 175 -6.18 -2.39 3.74
N ILE A 176 -6.58 -3.66 3.89
CA ILE A 176 -6.86 -4.27 5.21
C ILE A 176 -5.59 -4.30 6.09
N ASP A 177 -4.47 -4.74 5.51
CA ASP A 177 -3.20 -4.88 6.21
C ASP A 177 -2.10 -4.07 5.54
N THR A 178 -1.79 -2.92 6.15
CA THR A 178 -0.72 -2.01 5.71
C THR A 178 0.61 -2.27 6.41
N GLU A 179 0.72 -3.34 7.21
CA GLU A 179 1.95 -3.63 7.97
C GLU A 179 3.15 -3.86 7.05
N TYR A 180 2.92 -4.43 5.87
CA TYR A 180 3.95 -4.70 4.88
C TYR A 180 3.69 -4.01 3.56
N LYS A 181 4.44 -2.94 3.34
CA LYS A 181 4.56 -2.34 2.02
C LYS A 181 5.40 -3.23 1.11
N PRO A 182 4.92 -3.61 -0.08
CA PRO A 182 5.74 -4.29 -1.09
C PRO A 182 7.04 -3.51 -1.34
N GLY A 183 8.15 -4.22 -1.43
CA GLY A 183 9.45 -3.61 -1.74
C GLY A 183 9.65 -3.45 -3.24
N VAL A 184 10.45 -2.46 -3.62
CA VAL A 184 10.98 -2.30 -4.99
C VAL A 184 12.49 -2.45 -4.98
N ASP A 185 13.05 -2.87 -6.10
CA ASP A 185 14.51 -2.95 -6.26
C ASP A 185 15.07 -1.54 -6.40
N ALA A 186 15.83 -1.10 -5.40
CA ALA A 186 16.27 0.30 -5.33
C ALA A 186 17.66 0.47 -4.73
N VAL A 187 18.29 1.57 -5.14
CA VAL A 187 19.43 2.16 -4.46
C VAL A 187 18.96 3.44 -3.78
N ARG A 188 19.19 3.54 -2.48
CA ARG A 188 18.87 4.73 -1.69
C ARG A 188 20.10 5.21 -0.98
N VAL A 189 20.35 6.51 -1.04
CA VAL A 189 21.36 7.21 -0.23
C VAL A 189 20.66 8.28 0.58
N GLN A 190 20.97 8.37 1.86
CA GLN A 190 20.39 9.34 2.78
C GLN A 190 21.51 10.03 3.55
N VAL A 191 21.50 11.36 3.59
CA VAL A 191 22.52 12.18 4.22
C VAL A 191 21.88 13.08 5.25
N TYR A 192 22.46 13.10 6.45
CA TYR A 192 21.97 13.91 7.57
C TYR A 192 22.84 15.15 7.78
N GLY A 193 22.22 16.33 7.64
CA GLY A 193 22.83 17.64 7.93
C GLY A 193 22.53 18.08 9.36
N GLY A 194 23.27 17.54 10.32
CA GLY A 194 23.01 17.78 11.74
C GLY A 194 21.65 17.19 12.17
N LEU A 195 20.94 17.88 13.06
CA LEU A 195 19.67 17.38 13.62
C LEU A 195 18.42 17.86 12.87
N ARG A 196 18.57 18.74 11.88
CA ARG A 196 17.45 19.46 11.26
C ARG A 196 17.31 19.22 9.77
N PHE A 197 18.36 18.77 9.09
CA PHE A 197 18.33 18.59 7.65
C PHE A 197 18.56 17.12 7.32
N GLU A 198 17.83 16.66 6.31
CA GLU A 198 17.92 15.32 5.78
C GLU A 198 17.71 15.39 4.27
N GLN A 199 18.55 14.71 3.51
CA GLN A 199 18.38 14.54 2.07
C GLN A 199 18.42 13.07 1.74
N GLN A 200 17.43 12.62 0.97
CA GLN A 200 17.33 11.28 0.43
C GLN A 200 17.38 11.37 -1.10
N VAL A 201 18.14 10.47 -1.71
CA VAL A 201 18.13 10.22 -3.16
C VAL A 201 17.85 8.75 -3.37
N VAL A 202 16.91 8.44 -4.25
CA VAL A 202 16.49 7.08 -4.58
C VAL A 202 16.52 6.90 -6.09
N ALA A 203 17.05 5.78 -6.53
CA ALA A 203 16.79 5.22 -7.85
C ALA A 203 16.09 3.87 -7.62
N ALA A 204 14.87 3.70 -8.13
CA ALA A 204 14.04 2.53 -7.92
C ALA A 204 13.54 1.99 -9.26
N TRP A 205 13.56 0.68 -9.43
CA TRP A 205 12.92 0.02 -10.55
C TRP A 205 11.40 0.09 -10.37
N VAL A 206 10.73 0.74 -11.33
CA VAL A 206 9.26 0.84 -11.35
C VAL A 206 8.66 0.05 -12.51
N GLY A 207 9.41 -0.19 -13.59
CA GLY A 207 8.99 -1.00 -14.74
C GLY A 207 7.71 -0.51 -15.45
N ASP A 208 7.47 -0.95 -16.68
CA ASP A 208 6.20 -0.69 -17.41
C ASP A 208 5.31 -1.96 -17.54
N CYS A 209 5.57 -2.97 -16.70
CA CYS A 209 4.84 -4.25 -16.78
C CYS A 209 3.45 -4.15 -16.13
N VAL A 210 2.46 -3.71 -16.90
CA VAL A 210 1.02 -3.85 -16.56
C VAL A 210 0.65 -5.33 -16.58
N ALA A 211 0.65 -5.97 -15.41
CA ALA A 211 0.18 -7.35 -15.25
C ALA A 211 -1.35 -7.41 -15.12
N VAL A 212 -2.09 -7.08 -16.19
CA VAL A 212 -3.53 -7.37 -16.26
C VAL A 212 -3.71 -8.74 -16.91
N GLY A 213 -4.10 -9.72 -16.09
CA GLY A 213 -4.71 -11.02 -16.46
C GLY A 213 -4.40 -11.64 -17.83
N VAL A 214 -3.75 -12.81 -17.80
CA VAL A 214 -3.65 -13.82 -18.88
C VAL A 214 -3.06 -13.32 -20.19
N GLY A 215 -1.74 -13.09 -20.17
CA GLY A 215 -0.93 -12.94 -21.36
C GLY A 215 0.43 -12.37 -20.99
N GLU A 216 1.51 -13.02 -21.43
CA GLU A 216 2.85 -12.45 -21.45
C GLU A 216 2.77 -11.17 -22.29
N SER A 217 2.97 -10.01 -21.67
CA SER A 217 3.10 -8.76 -22.42
C SER A 217 4.53 -8.68 -22.96
N ASP A 218 4.68 -8.70 -24.28
CA ASP A 218 5.95 -8.54 -25.03
C ASP A 218 6.72 -7.23 -24.69
N ARG A 219 6.20 -6.38 -23.79
CA ARG A 219 6.84 -5.15 -23.31
C ARG A 219 7.85 -5.36 -22.18
N CYS A 220 7.90 -6.54 -21.57
CA CYS A 220 8.78 -6.81 -20.43
C CYS A 220 10.17 -7.35 -20.83
N GLU A 221 10.52 -7.38 -22.13
CA GLU A 221 11.75 -8.04 -22.60
C GLU A 221 13.01 -7.15 -22.62
N GLU A 222 12.89 -5.82 -22.59
CA GLU A 222 14.04 -4.92 -22.67
C GLU A 222 14.05 -3.89 -21.54
N TRP A 223 14.91 -4.13 -20.55
CA TRP A 223 15.26 -3.20 -19.48
C TRP A 223 15.84 -1.87 -20.01
N GLY A 224 15.14 -0.77 -19.72
CA GLY A 224 15.55 0.59 -20.06
C GLY A 224 15.96 1.42 -18.84
N VAL A 225 16.59 2.58 -19.10
CA VAL A 225 16.78 3.60 -18.05
C VAL A 225 15.48 4.37 -17.78
N GLU A 226 14.58 4.37 -18.75
CA GLU A 226 13.20 4.87 -18.71
C GLU A 226 12.32 4.15 -17.67
N ASP A 227 12.66 2.91 -17.29
CA ASP A 227 11.95 2.13 -16.28
C ASP A 227 12.37 2.44 -14.83
N LEU A 228 13.31 3.37 -14.65
CA LEU A 228 13.81 3.79 -13.34
C LEU A 228 13.12 5.06 -12.87
N ALA A 229 12.54 4.99 -11.68
CA ALA A 229 12.17 6.18 -10.92
C ALA A 229 13.40 6.76 -10.24
N VAL A 230 13.71 8.03 -10.48
CA VAL A 230 14.78 8.76 -9.79
C VAL A 230 14.18 9.91 -9.00
N ALA A 231 14.39 9.93 -7.69
CA ALA A 231 13.80 10.93 -6.82
C ALA A 231 14.82 11.49 -5.82
N SER A 232 14.75 12.80 -5.58
CA SER A 232 15.37 13.47 -4.45
C SER A 232 14.29 14.06 -3.55
N TRP A 233 14.40 13.75 -2.26
CA TRP A 233 13.55 14.28 -1.22
C TRP A 233 14.42 14.94 -0.15
N SER A 234 14.17 16.21 0.14
CA SER A 234 14.97 16.97 1.11
C SER A 234 14.05 17.60 2.15
N ARG A 235 14.32 17.36 3.44
CA ARG A 235 13.55 17.88 4.56
C ARG A 235 14.39 18.77 5.45
N VAL A 236 13.78 19.85 5.92
CA VAL A 236 14.33 20.73 6.96
C VAL A 236 13.32 20.95 8.08
N THR A 237 13.79 20.86 9.32
CA THR A 237 13.01 21.19 10.52
C THR A 237 13.27 22.64 10.95
N VAL A 238 12.22 23.45 10.97
CA VAL A 238 12.23 24.85 11.43
C VAL A 238 11.20 25.02 12.55
N GLY A 239 11.67 25.22 13.78
CA GLY A 239 10.80 25.32 14.95
C GLY A 239 10.12 23.99 15.25
N VAL A 240 8.79 23.96 15.12
CA VAL A 240 7.95 22.75 15.27
C VAL A 240 7.50 22.18 13.93
N SER A 241 7.97 22.76 12.82
CA SER A 241 7.52 22.42 11.48
C SER A 241 8.62 21.70 10.72
N ASP A 242 8.25 20.63 10.04
CA ASP A 242 9.03 19.97 9.01
C ASP A 242 8.54 20.44 7.64
N ILE A 243 9.47 20.86 6.80
CA ILE A 243 9.20 21.27 5.43
C ILE A 243 10.08 20.40 4.53
N ALA A 244 9.48 19.74 3.55
CA ALA A 244 10.20 18.93 2.60
C ALA A 244 9.87 19.29 1.15
N VAL A 245 10.87 19.16 0.28
CA VAL A 245 10.75 19.33 -1.16
C VAL A 245 11.06 17.98 -1.82
N PHE A 246 10.24 17.60 -2.77
CA PHE A 246 10.41 16.44 -3.62
C PHE A 246 10.68 16.89 -5.05
N LEU A 247 11.65 16.28 -5.71
CA LEU A 247 11.93 16.44 -7.12
C LEU A 247 12.27 15.07 -7.67
N GLY A 248 11.64 14.64 -8.76
CA GLY A 248 11.96 13.35 -9.35
C GLY A 248 11.32 13.12 -10.69
N GLU A 249 11.64 11.97 -11.26
CA GLU A 249 11.10 11.42 -12.48
C GLU A 249 10.58 10.02 -12.18
N VAL A 250 9.34 9.70 -12.54
CA VAL A 250 8.69 8.41 -12.26
C VAL A 250 7.79 8.07 -13.45
N HIS A 251 8.00 6.91 -14.11
CA HIS A 251 7.26 6.53 -15.33
C HIS A 251 7.30 7.63 -16.41
N ASP A 252 8.50 8.17 -16.69
CA ASP A 252 8.74 9.34 -17.58
C ASP A 252 8.03 10.66 -17.17
N ASP A 253 7.30 10.69 -16.06
CA ASP A 253 6.71 11.94 -15.56
C ASP A 253 7.72 12.72 -14.73
N GLU A 254 7.90 14.01 -15.01
CA GLU A 254 8.64 14.88 -14.11
C GLU A 254 7.73 15.41 -13.00
N VAL A 255 8.13 15.22 -11.74
CA VAL A 255 7.33 15.56 -10.58
C VAL A 255 8.09 16.46 -9.62
N ALA A 256 7.44 17.57 -9.25
CA ALA A 256 7.88 18.46 -8.19
C ALA A 256 6.85 18.49 -7.07
N GLY A 257 7.30 18.44 -5.82
CA GLY A 257 6.41 18.37 -4.67
C GLY A 257 6.90 19.15 -3.45
N LEU A 258 5.95 19.48 -2.60
CA LEU A 258 6.14 20.14 -1.31
C LEU A 258 5.37 19.36 -0.25
N SER A 259 5.98 19.17 0.91
CA SER A 259 5.36 18.56 2.07
C SER A 259 5.61 19.43 3.30
N VAL A 260 4.59 19.59 4.13
CA VAL A 260 4.67 20.34 5.38
C VAL A 260 3.98 19.52 6.47
N ALA A 261 4.66 19.30 7.60
CA ALA A 261 4.08 18.75 8.81
C ALA A 261 4.39 19.70 9.98
N SER A 262 3.40 19.99 10.81
CA SER A 262 3.53 20.98 11.90
C SER A 262 2.51 20.71 13.00
N ALA A 263 2.54 21.53 14.04
CA ALA A 263 1.53 21.52 15.10
C ALA A 263 1.02 22.93 15.38
N VAL A 264 -0.30 23.05 15.55
CA VAL A 264 -1.00 24.26 16.00
C VAL A 264 -1.68 23.94 17.34
N GLY A 265 -1.02 24.29 18.44
CA GLY A 265 -1.48 23.93 19.78
C GLY A 265 -1.45 22.41 19.99
N ALA A 266 -2.62 21.81 20.21
CA ALA A 266 -2.77 20.36 20.41
C ALA A 266 -3.15 19.61 19.12
N VAL A 267 -3.23 20.31 17.98
CA VAL A 267 -3.63 19.75 16.69
C VAL A 267 -2.40 19.62 15.81
N GLY A 268 -2.10 18.41 15.36
CA GLY A 268 -1.14 18.16 14.28
C GLY A 268 -1.77 18.60 12.97
N VAL A 269 -1.00 19.24 12.10
CA VAL A 269 -1.44 19.62 10.76
C VAL A 269 -0.39 19.20 9.75
N HIS A 270 -0.84 18.72 8.61
CA HIS A 270 0.04 18.28 7.53
C HIS A 270 -0.56 18.62 6.18
N GLY A 271 0.29 18.60 5.16
CA GLY A 271 -0.15 18.73 3.79
C GLY A 271 0.97 18.42 2.82
N ASP A 272 0.60 17.76 1.74
CA ASP A 272 1.47 17.41 0.64
C ASP A 272 0.86 17.94 -0.66
N ALA A 273 1.69 18.46 -1.56
CA ALA A 273 1.27 18.87 -2.90
C ALA A 273 2.31 18.43 -3.93
N SER A 274 1.86 17.96 -5.09
CA SER A 274 2.70 17.63 -6.23
C SER A 274 2.13 18.22 -7.51
N VAL A 275 3.03 18.65 -8.39
CA VAL A 275 2.75 18.98 -9.78
C VAL A 275 3.46 17.93 -10.62
N THR A 276 2.71 17.27 -11.48
CA THR A 276 3.22 16.26 -12.41
C THR A 276 3.16 16.82 -13.82
N LEU A 277 4.28 16.76 -14.52
CA LEU A 277 4.47 17.09 -15.92
C LEU A 277 4.59 15.77 -16.69
N PRO A 278 3.55 15.37 -17.43
CA PRO A 278 3.65 14.21 -18.31
C PRO A 278 4.72 14.38 -19.40
N PRO A 279 5.18 13.29 -20.04
CA PRO A 279 6.19 13.34 -21.10
C PRO A 279 5.81 14.34 -22.20
N GLY A 280 6.79 15.10 -22.71
CA GLY A 280 6.58 16.14 -23.73
C GLY A 280 6.66 17.58 -23.23
N HIS A 281 6.37 17.83 -21.94
CA HIS A 281 6.31 19.21 -21.44
C HIS A 281 7.68 19.87 -21.26
N LEU A 282 8.73 19.10 -20.99
CA LEU A 282 10.08 19.63 -20.76
C LEU A 282 11.09 19.27 -21.87
N ASP A 283 10.81 18.25 -22.67
CA ASP A 283 11.75 17.69 -23.66
C ASP A 283 11.41 18.03 -25.13
N GLY A 284 10.33 18.77 -25.36
CA GLY A 284 9.93 19.25 -26.69
C GLY A 284 9.20 18.22 -27.56
N ARG A 285 8.83 17.05 -27.02
CA ARG A 285 7.83 16.16 -27.64
C ARG A 285 6.42 16.74 -27.48
N ASP A 286 5.47 16.30 -28.28
CA ASP A 286 4.07 16.68 -28.07
C ASP A 286 3.54 15.99 -26.79
N PRO A 287 2.97 16.74 -25.82
CA PRO A 287 2.44 16.15 -24.60
C PRO A 287 1.32 15.14 -24.87
N THR A 288 1.35 14.02 -24.16
CA THR A 288 0.33 12.96 -24.26
C THR A 288 -0.84 13.15 -23.29
N GLU A 289 -0.63 13.90 -22.20
CA GLU A 289 -1.60 14.22 -21.16
C GLU A 289 -1.38 15.68 -20.73
N ASP A 290 -2.37 16.31 -20.10
CA ASP A 290 -2.22 17.64 -19.51
C ASP A 290 -1.43 17.60 -18.18
N VAL A 291 -0.73 18.69 -17.87
CA VAL A 291 -0.15 18.91 -16.54
C VAL A 291 -1.22 18.83 -15.46
N TYR A 292 -0.94 18.09 -14.38
CA TYR A 292 -1.88 17.94 -13.29
C TYR A 292 -1.25 18.15 -11.91
N VAL A 293 -2.11 18.45 -10.94
CA VAL A 293 -1.75 18.74 -9.55
C VAL A 293 -2.49 17.78 -8.64
N ARG A 294 -1.80 17.27 -7.63
CA ARG A 294 -2.41 16.57 -6.50
C ARG A 294 -2.05 17.29 -5.22
N ALA A 295 -2.99 17.45 -4.31
CA ALA A 295 -2.73 18.08 -3.02
C ALA A 295 -3.64 17.51 -1.93
N VAL A 296 -3.09 17.36 -0.73
CA VAL A 296 -3.81 17.00 0.48
C VAL A 296 -3.49 18.01 1.58
N VAL A 297 -4.49 18.33 2.39
CA VAL A 297 -4.30 19.03 3.66
C VAL A 297 -5.06 18.27 4.74
N GLY A 298 -4.41 18.02 5.87
CA GLY A 298 -4.95 17.21 6.94
C GLY A 298 -4.66 17.77 8.32
N ALA A 299 -5.40 17.23 9.29
CA ALA A 299 -5.22 17.52 10.69
C ALA A 299 -5.52 16.31 11.57
N ASP A 300 -4.78 16.20 12.66
CA ASP A 300 -4.90 15.15 13.68
C ASP A 300 -5.08 15.77 15.06
N TRP A 301 -6.04 15.25 15.81
CA TRP A 301 -6.32 15.70 17.16
C TRP A 301 -6.55 14.54 18.11
N ARG A 302 -5.89 14.59 19.27
CA ARG A 302 -6.06 13.64 20.37
C ARG A 302 -6.75 14.34 21.55
N PRO A 303 -8.10 14.41 21.57
CA PRO A 303 -8.83 15.08 22.65
C PRO A 303 -8.59 14.46 24.03
N ASN A 304 -8.28 13.17 24.08
CA ASN A 304 -7.93 12.44 25.30
C ASN A 304 -6.95 11.30 24.98
N ALA A 305 -6.60 10.49 25.97
CA ALA A 305 -5.61 9.41 25.82
C ALA A 305 -6.08 8.30 24.86
N ASP A 306 -7.39 8.08 24.77
CA ASP A 306 -7.99 6.91 24.15
C ASP A 306 -8.55 7.19 22.74
N LEU A 307 -8.80 8.46 22.39
CA LEU A 307 -9.41 8.85 21.13
C LEU A 307 -8.44 9.69 20.28
N THR A 308 -8.27 9.27 19.02
CA THR A 308 -7.61 10.05 17.96
C THR A 308 -8.62 10.32 16.86
N LEU A 309 -8.70 11.57 16.44
CA LEU A 309 -9.53 12.03 15.33
C LEU A 309 -8.61 12.58 14.25
N SER A 310 -8.83 12.19 13.00
CA SER A 310 -8.04 12.65 11.87
C SER A 310 -8.97 13.02 10.71
N GLY A 311 -8.57 13.99 9.92
CA GLY A 311 -9.30 14.37 8.72
C GLY A 311 -8.38 14.93 7.65
N GLU A 312 -8.70 14.65 6.39
CA GLU A 312 -7.98 15.12 5.22
C GLU A 312 -8.94 15.61 4.14
N ALA A 313 -8.54 16.67 3.43
CA ALA A 313 -9.16 17.10 2.18
C ALA A 313 -8.13 16.93 1.07
N TYR A 314 -8.51 16.24 0.01
CA TYR A 314 -7.66 15.88 -1.12
C TYR A 314 -8.24 16.41 -2.42
N VAL A 315 -7.36 16.83 -3.32
CA VAL A 315 -7.69 17.19 -4.69
C VAL A 315 -6.67 16.61 -5.66
N GLN A 316 -7.14 16.15 -6.81
CA GLN A 316 -6.35 15.78 -7.98
C GLN A 316 -7.01 16.35 -9.23
N THR A 317 -6.25 17.00 -10.09
CA THR A 317 -6.85 17.70 -11.25
C THR A 317 -7.04 16.83 -12.48
N ASN A 318 -6.40 15.66 -12.54
CA ASN A 318 -6.55 14.67 -13.61
C ASN A 318 -7.69 13.67 -13.36
N GLY A 319 -8.45 13.81 -12.27
CA GLY A 319 -9.65 13.01 -12.02
C GLY A 319 -10.85 13.46 -12.86
N ALA A 320 -11.84 12.58 -12.99
CA ALA A 320 -13.10 12.86 -13.66
C ALA A 320 -13.99 13.82 -12.86
N THR A 321 -14.73 14.68 -13.55
CA THR A 321 -15.73 15.59 -12.94
C THR A 321 -17.17 15.08 -13.05
N ASP A 322 -17.41 14.08 -13.90
CA ASP A 322 -18.72 13.51 -14.18
C ASP A 322 -18.66 11.99 -13.98
N PRO A 323 -19.61 11.37 -13.27
CA PRO A 323 -19.66 9.93 -13.10
C PRO A 323 -19.65 9.11 -14.40
N ALA A 324 -20.15 9.68 -15.50
CA ALA A 324 -20.13 9.03 -16.80
C ALA A 324 -18.71 8.71 -17.31
N ASP A 325 -17.70 9.46 -16.84
CA ASP A 325 -16.30 9.32 -17.24
C ASP A 325 -15.49 8.39 -16.30
N TYR A 326 -16.09 7.87 -15.23
CA TYR A 326 -15.37 7.01 -14.28
C TYR A 326 -14.88 5.70 -14.89
N LEU A 327 -15.65 5.10 -15.80
CA LEU A 327 -15.24 3.85 -16.43
C LEU A 327 -14.04 4.07 -17.36
N SER A 328 -14.05 5.13 -18.17
CA SER A 328 -12.90 5.48 -19.02
C SER A 328 -11.68 5.83 -18.17
N GLN A 329 -11.87 6.55 -17.07
CA GLN A 329 -10.82 6.87 -16.11
C GLN A 329 -10.20 5.60 -15.51
N ALA A 330 -11.02 4.67 -15.02
CA ALA A 330 -10.57 3.41 -14.42
C ALA A 330 -9.80 2.50 -15.39
N MET A 331 -10.03 2.68 -16.70
CA MET A 331 -9.33 1.97 -17.76
C MET A 331 -8.06 2.70 -18.26
N GLY A 332 -7.73 3.87 -17.72
CA GLY A 332 -6.53 4.61 -18.07
C GLY A 332 -5.25 3.96 -17.53
N ASP A 333 -4.13 4.15 -18.23
CA ASP A 333 -2.84 3.51 -17.94
C ASP A 333 -2.37 3.71 -16.48
N ARG A 334 -2.54 4.92 -15.93
CA ARG A 334 -2.18 5.26 -14.55
C ARG A 334 -2.95 4.45 -13.51
N TYR A 335 -4.23 4.16 -13.77
CA TYR A 335 -5.08 3.35 -12.89
C TYR A 335 -4.75 1.88 -13.03
N LEU A 336 -4.53 1.41 -14.25
CA LEU A 336 -4.12 0.03 -14.52
C LEU A 336 -2.75 -0.32 -13.92
N ARG A 337 -1.82 0.64 -13.85
CA ARG A 337 -0.54 0.51 -13.13
C ARG A 337 -0.65 0.69 -11.61
N GLY A 338 -1.80 1.15 -11.09
CA GLY A 338 -2.01 1.36 -9.66
C GLY A 338 -1.38 2.64 -9.09
N GLU A 339 -0.99 3.59 -9.94
CA GLU A 339 -0.49 4.92 -9.51
C GLU A 339 -1.60 5.76 -8.87
N LEU A 340 -2.83 5.57 -9.34
CA LEU A 340 -4.03 6.30 -8.92
C LEU A 340 -5.12 5.31 -8.55
N TRP A 341 -5.91 5.69 -7.55
CA TRP A 341 -7.06 4.91 -7.11
C TRP A 341 -8.35 5.71 -7.08
N ALA A 342 -8.26 7.02 -6.83
CA ALA A 342 -9.37 7.95 -6.85
C ALA A 342 -9.77 8.25 -8.31
N LEU A 343 -11.01 8.03 -8.70
CA LEU A 343 -11.51 8.32 -10.07
C LEU A 343 -11.98 9.76 -10.23
N GLY A 344 -12.62 10.32 -9.20
CA GLY A 344 -13.02 11.73 -9.09
C GLY A 344 -11.86 12.68 -8.82
N ARG A 345 -12.18 13.94 -8.55
CA ARG A 345 -11.18 15.01 -8.36
C ARG A 345 -10.97 15.40 -6.92
N SER A 346 -11.98 15.34 -6.07
CA SER A 346 -11.93 15.96 -4.75
C SER A 346 -12.55 15.04 -3.71
N TYR A 347 -11.83 14.83 -2.62
CA TYR A 347 -12.24 13.89 -1.59
C TYR A 347 -12.05 14.44 -0.20
N VAL A 348 -12.82 13.90 0.73
CA VAL A 348 -12.63 14.09 2.17
C VAL A 348 -12.48 12.74 2.84
N GLY A 349 -11.41 12.58 3.60
CA GLY A 349 -11.19 11.44 4.50
C GLY A 349 -11.41 11.86 5.94
N LEU A 350 -12.10 11.05 6.73
CA LEU A 350 -12.28 11.25 8.18
C LEU A 350 -12.03 9.92 8.88
N SER A 351 -11.35 9.94 10.04
CA SER A 351 -11.25 8.77 10.92
C SER A 351 -11.37 9.11 12.40
N ALA A 352 -11.90 8.15 13.14
CA ALA A 352 -11.84 8.08 14.58
C ALA A 352 -11.24 6.73 14.99
N ALA A 353 -10.15 6.76 15.75
CA ALA A 353 -9.53 5.58 16.37
C ALA A 353 -9.70 5.66 17.89
N TRP A 354 -10.34 4.66 18.49
CA TRP A 354 -10.70 4.63 19.90
C TRP A 354 -10.18 3.38 20.59
N GLN A 355 -9.32 3.56 21.60
CA GLN A 355 -8.92 2.51 22.53
C GLN A 355 -10.04 2.27 23.56
N VAL A 356 -10.89 1.27 23.32
CA VAL A 356 -12.05 0.98 24.17
C VAL A 356 -11.62 0.36 25.51
N SER A 357 -10.60 -0.49 25.50
CA SER A 357 -9.98 -1.11 26.68
C SER A 357 -8.51 -1.44 26.40
N GLY A 358 -7.75 -1.97 27.37
CA GLY A 358 -6.34 -2.32 27.14
C GLY A 358 -6.09 -3.38 26.05
N THR A 359 -7.11 -4.13 25.63
CA THR A 359 -6.99 -5.17 24.59
C THR A 359 -7.91 -4.98 23.41
N VAL A 360 -8.79 -3.97 23.42
CA VAL A 360 -9.79 -3.74 22.36
C VAL A 360 -9.66 -2.31 21.83
N ALA A 361 -9.50 -2.19 20.52
CA ALA A 361 -9.56 -0.91 19.82
C ALA A 361 -10.65 -0.96 18.73
N ALA A 362 -11.33 0.16 18.53
CA ALA A 362 -12.31 0.35 17.48
C ALA A 362 -11.85 1.48 16.55
N ASN A 363 -12.07 1.33 15.26
CA ASN A 363 -11.82 2.36 14.27
C ASN A 363 -13.05 2.57 13.40
N LEU A 364 -13.29 3.81 13.02
CA LEU A 364 -14.27 4.17 12.00
C LEU A 364 -13.61 5.16 11.08
N ALA A 365 -13.48 4.82 9.80
CA ALA A 365 -13.08 5.76 8.77
C ALA A 365 -14.18 5.94 7.71
N ALA A 366 -14.18 7.10 7.06
CA ALA A 366 -15.05 7.44 5.97
C ALA A 366 -14.24 8.20 4.90
N ILE A 367 -14.39 7.80 3.64
CA ILE A 367 -13.84 8.51 2.49
C ILE A 367 -15.01 8.93 1.63
N GLY A 368 -15.16 10.22 1.33
CA GLY A 368 -16.22 10.76 0.49
C GLY A 368 -15.66 11.37 -0.79
N ASN A 369 -16.29 11.07 -1.93
CA ASN A 369 -16.08 11.74 -3.21
C ASN A 369 -17.04 12.95 -3.27
N LEU A 370 -16.49 14.15 -3.53
CA LEU A 370 -17.28 15.38 -3.55
C LEU A 370 -17.93 15.69 -4.90
N GLU A 371 -17.48 15.07 -5.99
CA GLU A 371 -18.05 15.23 -7.32
C GLU A 371 -19.43 14.57 -7.43
N ASP A 372 -19.61 13.39 -6.82
CA ASP A 372 -20.86 12.61 -6.89
C ASP A 372 -21.58 12.41 -5.54
N GLY A 373 -20.96 12.85 -4.43
CA GLY A 373 -21.53 12.73 -3.09
C GLY A 373 -21.54 11.31 -2.52
N SER A 374 -20.86 10.37 -3.17
CA SER A 374 -20.70 9.00 -2.66
C SER A 374 -19.66 8.92 -1.55
N ALA A 375 -19.74 7.86 -0.73
CA ALA A 375 -18.83 7.63 0.38
C ALA A 375 -18.55 6.15 0.59
N MET A 376 -17.38 5.82 1.14
CA MET A 376 -17.01 4.50 1.61
C MET A 376 -16.78 4.56 3.12
N LEU A 377 -17.50 3.73 3.88
CA LEU A 377 -17.29 3.56 5.32
C LEU A 377 -16.43 2.34 5.60
N LEU A 378 -15.50 2.49 6.55
CA LEU A 378 -14.56 1.46 6.99
C LEU A 378 -14.62 1.30 8.52
N PRO A 379 -15.69 0.69 9.07
CA PRO A 379 -15.72 0.29 10.46
C PRO A 379 -14.77 -0.89 10.71
N GLY A 380 -14.06 -0.86 11.82
CA GLY A 380 -13.17 -1.94 12.25
C GLY A 380 -13.10 -2.07 13.77
N LEU A 381 -12.76 -3.27 14.20
CA LEU A 381 -12.53 -3.65 15.58
C LEU A 381 -11.30 -4.56 15.63
N SER A 382 -10.34 -4.25 16.48
CA SER A 382 -9.18 -5.11 16.74
C SER A 382 -9.14 -5.53 18.21
N VAL A 383 -8.78 -6.79 18.43
CA VAL A 383 -8.72 -7.43 19.74
C VAL A 383 -7.36 -8.13 19.87
N SER A 384 -6.56 -7.72 20.85
CA SER A 384 -5.38 -8.49 21.26
C SER A 384 -5.86 -9.74 22.00
N VAL A 385 -5.63 -10.89 21.39
CA VAL A 385 -6.06 -12.20 21.93
C VAL A 385 -4.92 -12.91 22.68
N ALA A 386 -3.68 -12.52 22.40
CA ALA A 386 -2.48 -12.85 23.16
C ALA A 386 -1.43 -11.75 22.98
N ASP A 387 -0.30 -11.85 23.69
CA ASP A 387 0.80 -10.89 23.59
C ASP A 387 1.33 -10.78 22.14
N ASP A 388 1.37 -11.91 21.42
CA ASP A 388 1.86 -12.01 20.05
C ASP A 388 0.76 -12.37 19.04
N ALA A 389 -0.52 -12.07 19.35
CA ALA A 389 -1.62 -12.37 18.43
C ALA A 389 -2.77 -11.35 18.49
N ASP A 390 -3.26 -10.98 17.30
CA ASP A 390 -4.38 -10.06 17.10
C ASP A 390 -5.49 -10.68 16.24
N LEU A 391 -6.74 -10.36 16.58
CA LEU A 391 -7.92 -10.61 15.78
C LEU A 391 -8.54 -9.28 15.39
N SER A 392 -8.74 -9.06 14.09
CA SER A 392 -9.41 -7.88 13.55
C SER A 392 -10.66 -8.28 12.77
N LEU A 393 -11.73 -7.51 12.91
CA LEU A 393 -12.99 -7.63 12.20
C LEU A 393 -13.33 -6.27 11.60
N GLY A 394 -13.83 -6.23 10.37
CA GLY A 394 -14.25 -4.97 9.78
C GLY A 394 -15.11 -5.15 8.54
N ALA A 395 -15.47 -4.02 7.93
CA ALA A 395 -16.20 -4.02 6.68
C ALA A 395 -15.83 -2.81 5.81
N TYR A 396 -16.08 -2.94 4.52
CA TYR A 396 -16.16 -1.86 3.54
C TYR A 396 -17.63 -1.71 3.15
N VAL A 397 -18.16 -0.50 3.29
CA VAL A 397 -19.55 -0.21 2.92
C VAL A 397 -19.57 0.98 1.98
N GLY A 398 -19.81 0.71 0.70
CA GLY A 398 -20.07 1.74 -0.32
C GLY A 398 -21.46 2.34 -0.16
N LEU A 399 -21.52 3.67 -0.14
CA LEU A 399 -22.72 4.51 -0.07
C LEU A 399 -22.73 5.42 -1.30
N GLY A 400 -23.85 5.49 -2.00
CA GLY A 400 -23.99 6.27 -3.23
C GLY A 400 -24.94 5.59 -4.19
N ASP A 401 -25.17 6.24 -5.34
CA ASP A 401 -26.01 5.70 -6.38
C ASP A 401 -25.34 4.47 -7.02
N ARG A 402 -26.05 3.34 -7.00
CA ARG A 402 -25.61 2.09 -7.64
C ARG A 402 -25.57 2.28 -9.17
N PRO A 403 -24.72 1.54 -9.89
CA PRO A 403 -24.72 1.59 -11.35
C PRO A 403 -26.06 1.14 -11.91
N ASP A 404 -26.51 1.80 -12.98
CA ASP A 404 -27.68 1.39 -13.76
C ASP A 404 -27.22 0.80 -15.11
N GLY A 405 -27.49 -0.48 -15.29
CA GLY A 405 -26.90 -1.24 -16.38
C GLY A 405 -25.36 -1.28 -16.28
N LEU A 406 -24.68 -0.84 -17.33
CA LEU A 406 -23.22 -0.71 -17.38
C LEU A 406 -22.71 0.69 -16.97
N THR A 407 -23.62 1.62 -16.68
CA THR A 407 -23.27 3.03 -16.41
C THR A 407 -22.98 3.21 -14.93
N TRP A 408 -21.85 3.85 -14.61
CA TRP A 408 -21.48 4.20 -13.25
C TRP A 408 -22.16 5.51 -12.87
N ASN A 409 -22.96 5.49 -11.80
CA ASN A 409 -23.66 6.69 -11.30
C ASN A 409 -22.89 7.36 -10.15
N SER A 410 -22.07 6.59 -9.43
CA SER A 410 -21.14 7.10 -8.44
C SER A 410 -19.97 6.15 -8.24
N GLU A 411 -18.82 6.69 -7.89
CA GLU A 411 -17.58 5.92 -7.71
C GLU A 411 -17.69 4.99 -6.50
N LEU A 412 -18.00 5.53 -5.32
CA LEU A 412 -18.00 4.76 -4.08
C LEU A 412 -19.32 4.00 -3.88
N GLY A 413 -20.38 4.34 -4.64
CA GLY A 413 -21.60 3.52 -4.74
C GLY A 413 -21.42 2.26 -5.58
N PHE A 414 -20.41 2.19 -6.44
CA PHE A 414 -20.04 0.96 -7.15
C PHE A 414 -19.41 -0.09 -6.21
N VAL A 415 -18.87 0.35 -5.07
CA VAL A 415 -18.25 -0.54 -4.08
C VAL A 415 -19.31 -1.44 -3.42
N PRO A 416 -19.23 -2.77 -3.54
CA PRO A 416 -20.13 -3.68 -2.83
C PRO A 416 -19.79 -3.68 -1.33
N THR A 417 -20.71 -4.20 -0.52
CA THR A 417 -20.41 -4.39 0.90
C THR A 417 -19.51 -5.61 1.06
N THR A 418 -18.36 -5.44 1.69
CA THR A 418 -17.42 -6.53 1.98
C THR A 418 -17.14 -6.58 3.46
N ALA A 419 -17.39 -7.72 4.11
CA ALA A 419 -16.98 -7.97 5.49
C ALA A 419 -15.68 -8.76 5.50
N TYR A 420 -14.82 -8.51 6.48
CA TYR A 420 -13.58 -9.25 6.63
C TYR A 420 -13.27 -9.62 8.09
N SER A 421 -12.46 -10.67 8.23
CA SER A 421 -11.74 -11.02 9.44
C SER A 421 -10.26 -11.21 9.13
N ARG A 422 -9.39 -10.84 10.07
CA ARG A 422 -7.95 -11.08 10.04
C ARG A 422 -7.52 -11.64 11.38
N MET A 423 -6.75 -12.71 11.37
CA MET A 423 -6.03 -13.21 12.53
C MET A 423 -4.55 -13.16 12.22
N ALA A 424 -3.74 -12.54 13.08
CA ALA A 424 -2.30 -12.50 12.92
C ALA A 424 -1.61 -13.03 14.18
N MET A 425 -0.53 -13.78 13.97
CA MET A 425 0.33 -14.32 15.02
C MET A 425 1.78 -14.01 14.67
N TYR A 426 2.55 -13.53 15.63
CA TYR A 426 3.95 -13.12 15.46
C TYR A 426 4.89 -14.04 16.26
N PHE A 427 6.13 -14.19 15.82
CA PHE A 427 7.16 -14.98 16.51
C PHE A 427 8.57 -14.49 16.25
#